data_AF-A0A1F7WEJ9-F1
#
_entry.id   AF-A0A1F7WEJ9-F1
#
_cell.length_a   1.000
_cell.length_b   1.000
_cell.length_c   1.000
_cell.angle_alpha   90.00
_cell.angle_beta   90.00
_cell.angle_gamma   90.00
#
_symmetry.space_group_name_H-M   'P 1'
#
loop_
_entity.id
_entity.type
_entity.pdbx_description
1 polymer ?
#
loop_
_entity_poly.entity_id
_entity_poly.type
_entity_poly.pdbx_seq_one_letter_code
_entity_poly.pdbx_strand_id
1 'polypeptide(L)'
;MFLAVHATAGALLGSVVVDPATSFSLSFLSHFFLDMIPHGDQYLYDQYKRGDKVNRAVIRVLIDALVTAILVFVLLSTVTFASETGVIAGIIGGLLPDLLVGLFEMFKPKGRRWTGRQLLKFNDLHMRNHVFLIRKFFRGDISSRFGLVVQVLVLGLVVRWLL
;
A
#
# COMPACT_ATOMS: atom_id res chain seq x y z
N MET A 1 -4.69 3.85 -2.34
CA MET A 1 -3.55 4.00 -1.41
C MET A 1 -4.09 3.95 -0.02
N PHE A 2 -3.69 2.91 0.68
CA PHE A 2 -4.16 2.58 2.00
C PHE A 2 -3.06 1.83 2.73
N LEU A 3 -2.05 2.60 3.07
CA LEU A 3 -0.76 2.16 3.58
C LEU A 3 -0.92 1.32 4.86
N ALA A 4 -1.93 1.62 5.69
CA ALA A 4 -2.16 0.93 6.95
C ALA A 4 -2.44 -0.57 6.75
N VAL A 5 -3.24 -0.92 5.72
CA VAL A 5 -3.55 -2.33 5.42
C VAL A 5 -2.30 -3.06 4.93
N HIS A 6 -1.50 -2.44 4.07
CA HIS A 6 -0.27 -3.05 3.56
C HIS A 6 0.81 -3.20 4.64
N ALA A 7 0.97 -2.19 5.50
CA ALA A 7 1.89 -2.24 6.63
C ALA A 7 1.51 -3.35 7.61
N THR A 8 0.22 -3.42 7.99
CA THR A 8 -0.25 -4.42 8.96
C THR A 8 -0.29 -5.83 8.41
N ALA A 9 -0.62 -6.02 7.14
CA ALA A 9 -0.48 -7.32 6.48
C ALA A 9 1.00 -7.77 6.44
N GLY A 10 1.92 -6.85 6.15
CA GLY A 10 3.35 -7.12 6.23
C GLY A 10 3.83 -7.47 7.64
N ALA A 11 3.33 -6.76 8.66
CA ALA A 11 3.60 -7.07 10.06
C ALA A 11 3.09 -8.46 10.46
N LEU A 12 1.88 -8.83 10.02
CA LEU A 12 1.31 -10.16 10.23
C LEU A 12 2.12 -11.26 9.56
N LEU A 13 2.56 -11.05 8.31
CA LEU A 13 3.42 -12.04 7.63
C LEU A 13 4.77 -12.19 8.34
N GLY A 14 5.38 -11.07 8.76
CA GLY A 14 6.65 -11.10 9.49
C GLY A 14 6.55 -11.63 10.91
N SER A 15 5.36 -11.65 11.53
CA SER A 15 5.17 -12.28 12.84
C SER A 15 5.15 -13.81 12.75
N VAL A 16 4.79 -14.35 11.58
CA VAL A 16 4.78 -15.79 11.29
C VAL A 16 6.09 -16.24 10.61
N VAL A 17 6.70 -15.38 9.78
CA VAL A 17 7.93 -15.68 9.03
C VAL A 17 9.12 -14.98 9.67
N VAL A 18 9.93 -15.75 10.40
CA VAL A 18 11.08 -15.25 11.16
C VAL A 18 12.18 -14.67 10.26
N ASP A 19 12.43 -15.29 9.11
CA ASP A 19 13.48 -14.86 8.18
C ASP A 19 13.11 -13.51 7.51
N PRO A 20 13.91 -12.44 7.71
CA PRO A 20 13.57 -11.10 7.21
C PRO A 20 13.47 -11.02 5.68
N ALA A 21 14.32 -11.75 4.95
CA ALA A 21 14.32 -11.72 3.49
C ALA A 21 13.04 -12.35 2.90
N THR A 22 12.62 -13.48 3.48
CA THR A 22 11.38 -14.17 3.13
C THR A 22 10.17 -13.33 3.53
N SER A 23 10.17 -12.76 4.75
CA SER A 23 9.11 -11.87 5.21
C SER A 23 8.92 -10.66 4.29
N PHE A 24 10.01 -9.98 3.94
CA PHE A 24 9.99 -8.87 2.98
C PHE A 24 9.41 -9.30 1.64
N SER A 25 9.90 -10.41 1.08
CA SER A 25 9.50 -10.89 -0.26
C SER A 25 8.02 -11.28 -0.31
N LEU A 26 7.54 -12.02 0.71
CA LEU A 26 6.14 -12.39 0.81
C LEU A 26 5.25 -11.18 1.02
N SER A 27 5.67 -10.22 1.84
CA SER A 27 4.91 -8.99 2.09
C SER A 27 4.85 -8.10 0.85
N PHE A 28 5.95 -7.99 0.12
CA PHE A 28 6.01 -7.30 -1.17
C PHE A 28 5.09 -7.92 -2.21
N LEU A 29 4.99 -9.24 -2.27
CA LEU A 29 4.03 -9.92 -3.14
C LEU A 29 2.58 -9.75 -2.65
N SER A 30 2.36 -9.84 -1.34
CA SER A 30 1.04 -9.66 -0.71
C SER A 30 0.43 -8.29 -1.01
N HIS A 31 1.29 -7.26 -1.14
CA HIS A 31 0.88 -5.92 -1.54
C HIS A 31 0.03 -5.97 -2.81
N PHE A 32 0.51 -6.63 -3.86
CA PHE A 32 -0.20 -6.69 -5.13
C PHE A 32 -1.55 -7.41 -5.00
N PHE A 33 -1.61 -8.50 -4.25
CA PHE A 33 -2.88 -9.21 -4.02
C PHE A 33 -3.91 -8.35 -3.27
N LEU A 34 -3.47 -7.60 -2.26
CA LEU A 34 -4.35 -6.71 -1.49
C LEU A 34 -4.78 -5.49 -2.30
N ASP A 35 -3.87 -4.93 -3.09
CA ASP A 35 -4.12 -3.73 -3.89
C ASP A 35 -5.09 -3.99 -5.05
N MET A 36 -5.22 -5.24 -5.51
CA MET A 36 -6.25 -5.65 -6.46
C MET A 36 -7.67 -5.50 -5.91
N ILE A 37 -7.87 -5.50 -4.58
CA ILE A 37 -9.18 -5.40 -3.96
C ILE A 37 -9.72 -3.98 -4.21
N PRO A 38 -10.89 -3.82 -4.86
CA PRO A 38 -11.46 -2.51 -5.15
C PRO A 38 -11.59 -1.65 -3.89
N HIS A 39 -11.02 -0.43 -3.92
CA HIS A 39 -10.97 0.43 -2.74
C HIS A 39 -11.24 1.94 -2.99
N GLY A 40 -11.64 2.33 -4.21
CA GLY A 40 -12.37 3.59 -4.44
C GLY A 40 -11.51 4.85 -4.48
N ASP A 41 -10.28 4.75 -4.96
CA ASP A 41 -9.33 5.85 -5.10
C ASP A 41 -8.94 6.14 -6.56
N GLN A 42 -9.40 5.33 -7.53
CA GLN A 42 -9.07 5.48 -8.95
C GLN A 42 -9.53 6.85 -9.47
N TYR A 43 -10.73 7.30 -9.11
CA TYR A 43 -11.20 8.62 -9.54
C TYR A 43 -10.37 9.78 -8.99
N LEU A 44 -9.85 9.65 -7.76
CA LEU A 44 -9.01 10.68 -7.15
C LEU A 44 -7.63 10.70 -7.81
N TYR A 45 -7.09 9.52 -8.14
CA TYR A 45 -5.84 9.38 -8.90
C TYR A 45 -5.96 9.98 -10.31
N ASP A 46 -7.05 9.69 -11.01
CA ASP A 46 -7.30 10.25 -12.35
C ASP A 46 -7.42 11.79 -12.33
N GLN A 47 -8.06 12.34 -11.29
CA GLN A 47 -8.12 13.79 -11.07
C GLN A 47 -6.72 14.36 -10.82
N TYR A 48 -5.95 13.76 -9.91
CA TYR A 48 -4.58 14.16 -9.63
C TYR A 48 -3.72 14.18 -10.91
N LYS A 49 -3.82 13.15 -11.76
CA LYS A 49 -3.08 13.06 -13.03
C LYS A 49 -3.38 14.20 -14.00
N ARG A 50 -4.62 14.69 -14.02
CA ARG A 50 -5.04 15.84 -14.84
C ARG A 50 -4.66 17.20 -14.22
N GLY A 51 -4.10 17.21 -13.01
CA GLY A 51 -3.87 18.43 -12.24
C GLY A 51 -5.11 18.91 -11.47
N ASP A 52 -6.20 18.15 -11.50
CA ASP A 52 -7.41 18.46 -10.75
C ASP A 52 -7.28 17.96 -9.30
N LYS A 53 -7.73 18.78 -8.33
CA LYS A 53 -7.80 18.39 -6.91
C LYS A 53 -6.49 17.81 -6.33
N VAL A 54 -5.33 18.26 -6.83
CA VAL A 54 -4.00 17.80 -6.38
C VAL A 54 -3.86 17.90 -4.87
N ASN A 55 -4.25 19.04 -4.27
CA ASN A 55 -4.19 19.24 -2.83
C ASN A 55 -5.01 18.20 -2.05
N ARG A 56 -6.19 17.82 -2.57
CA ARG A 56 -7.02 16.80 -1.94
C ARG A 56 -6.36 15.43 -1.99
N ALA A 57 -5.74 15.07 -3.12
CA ALA A 57 -5.01 13.82 -3.26
C ALA A 57 -3.80 13.77 -2.29
N VAL A 58 -3.00 14.84 -2.26
CA VAL A 58 -1.84 14.96 -1.38
C VAL A 58 -2.25 14.89 0.10
N ILE A 59 -3.25 15.66 0.52
CA ILE A 59 -3.75 15.63 1.91
C ILE A 59 -4.22 14.22 2.29
N ARG A 60 -4.92 13.51 1.40
CA ARG A 60 -5.40 12.16 1.69
C ARG A 60 -4.24 11.19 1.89
N VAL A 61 -3.21 11.25 1.04
CA VAL A 61 -1.99 10.43 1.19
C VAL A 61 -1.25 10.77 2.48
N LEU A 62 -1.12 12.05 2.83
CA LEU A 62 -0.45 12.46 4.07
C LEU A 62 -1.19 11.97 5.32
N ILE A 63 -2.52 12.06 5.34
CA ILE A 63 -3.34 11.54 6.44
C ILE A 63 -3.15 10.02 6.56
N ASP A 64 -3.24 9.30 5.44
CA ASP A 64 -3.06 7.84 5.42
C ASP A 64 -1.65 7.41 5.89
N ALA A 65 -0.62 8.12 5.44
CA ALA A 65 0.76 7.90 5.88
C ALA A 65 0.94 8.18 7.39
N LEU A 66 0.35 9.26 7.90
CA LEU A 66 0.40 9.60 9.33
C LEU A 66 -0.31 8.55 10.18
N VAL A 67 -1.52 8.14 9.80
CA VAL A 67 -2.27 7.08 10.48
C VAL A 67 -1.48 5.78 10.48
N THR A 68 -0.87 5.43 9.35
CA THR A 68 -0.03 4.23 9.22
C THR A 68 1.21 4.31 10.11
N ALA A 69 1.88 5.46 10.16
CA ALA A 69 3.05 5.64 11.02
C ALA A 69 2.70 5.50 12.50
N ILE A 70 1.58 6.09 12.95
CA ILE A 70 1.07 5.95 14.32
C ILE A 70 0.75 4.48 14.61
N LEU A 71 0.06 3.80 13.70
CA LEU A 71 -0.30 2.39 13.85
C LEU A 71 0.92 1.48 13.94
N VAL A 72 1.90 1.65 13.05
CA VAL A 72 3.16 0.89 13.08
C VAL A 72 3.90 1.15 14.38
N PHE A 73 3.98 2.41 14.82
CA PHE A 73 4.59 2.76 16.10
C PHE A 73 3.91 2.05 17.26
N VAL A 74 2.56 2.09 17.33
CA VAL A 74 1.80 1.39 18.37
C VAL A 74 2.07 -0.11 18.32
N LEU A 75 1.97 -0.76 17.15
CA LEU A 75 2.21 -2.20 17.03
C LEU A 75 3.60 -2.61 17.51
N LEU A 76 4.64 -1.89 17.08
CA LEU A 76 6.03 -2.19 17.45
C LEU A 76 6.35 -1.86 18.92
N SER A 77 5.52 -1.05 19.59
CA SER A 77 5.74 -0.67 20.99
C SER A 77 4.89 -1.47 21.99
N THR A 78 3.80 -2.10 21.53
CA THR A 78 2.87 -2.82 22.42
C THR A 78 2.83 -4.33 22.19
N VAL A 79 3.22 -4.82 21.02
CA VAL A 79 3.18 -6.24 20.69
C VAL A 79 4.57 -6.85 20.77
N THR A 80 4.69 -7.97 21.48
CA THR A 80 5.91 -8.77 21.46
C THR A 80 5.85 -9.78 20.31
N PHE A 81 6.75 -9.62 19.35
CA PHE A 81 6.83 -10.52 18.19
C PHE A 81 7.91 -11.58 18.37
N ALA A 82 7.71 -12.75 17.78
CA ALA A 82 8.73 -13.80 17.73
C ALA A 82 9.99 -13.36 16.95
N SER A 83 9.82 -12.48 15.95
CA SER A 83 10.91 -11.89 15.16
C SER A 83 10.62 -10.43 14.83
N GLU A 84 11.22 -9.51 15.58
CA GLU A 84 11.07 -8.07 15.30
C GLU A 84 11.64 -7.70 13.91
N THR A 85 12.76 -8.32 13.53
CA THR A 85 13.40 -8.08 12.23
C THR A 85 12.55 -8.64 11.09
N GLY A 86 11.89 -9.78 11.28
CA GLY A 86 10.90 -10.33 10.36
C GLY A 86 9.72 -9.38 10.15
N VAL A 87 9.14 -8.87 11.25
CA VAL A 87 8.02 -7.90 11.22
C VAL A 87 8.41 -6.60 10.53
N ILE A 88 9.56 -6.00 10.89
CA ILE A 88 10.05 -4.76 10.27
C ILE A 88 10.29 -4.97 8.77
N ALA A 89 10.94 -6.06 8.38
CA ALA A 89 11.17 -6.37 6.97
C ALA A 89 9.86 -6.59 6.21
N GLY A 90 8.87 -7.22 6.84
CA GLY A 90 7.53 -7.40 6.29
C GLY A 90 6.79 -6.08 6.07
N ILE A 91 6.80 -5.18 7.07
CA ILE A 91 6.23 -3.82 6.96
C ILE A 91 6.88 -3.06 5.81
N ILE A 92 8.22 -3.08 5.73
CA ILE A 92 8.96 -2.43 4.63
C ILE A 92 8.55 -3.05 3.28
N GLY A 93 8.49 -4.38 3.19
CA GLY A 93 8.08 -5.08 1.97
C GLY A 93 6.67 -4.73 1.52
N GLY A 94 5.71 -4.64 2.45
CA GLY A 94 4.33 -4.26 2.15
C GLY A 94 4.15 -2.80 1.71
N LEU A 95 4.97 -1.88 2.25
CA LEU A 95 4.90 -0.45 1.95
C LEU A 95 5.71 -0.02 0.73
N LEU A 96 6.78 -0.76 0.40
CA LEU A 96 7.72 -0.35 -0.64
C LEU A 96 7.09 -0.14 -2.03
N PRO A 97 6.16 -0.98 -2.52
CA PRO A 97 5.53 -0.76 -3.83
C PRO A 97 4.88 0.63 -3.96
N ASP A 98 4.07 1.01 -2.97
CA ASP A 98 3.38 2.30 -2.92
C ASP A 98 4.37 3.46 -2.84
N LEU A 99 5.45 3.32 -2.04
CA LEU A 99 6.50 4.32 -1.95
C LEU A 99 7.19 4.54 -3.29
N LEU A 100 7.51 3.47 -4.02
CA LEU A 100 8.15 3.55 -5.34
C LEU A 100 7.25 4.26 -6.37
N VAL A 101 5.95 3.98 -6.35
CA VAL A 101 4.95 4.67 -7.18
C VAL A 101 4.85 6.14 -6.80
N GLY A 102 4.72 6.45 -5.51
CA GLY A 102 4.67 7.84 -5.02
C GLY A 102 5.90 8.65 -5.42
N LEU A 103 7.11 8.09 -5.24
CA LEU A 103 8.36 8.71 -5.67
C LEU A 103 8.39 8.93 -7.19
N PHE A 104 7.97 7.94 -7.97
CA PHE A 104 7.88 8.08 -9.43
C PHE A 104 6.95 9.22 -9.84
N GLU A 105 5.76 9.31 -9.23
CA GLU A 105 4.76 10.34 -9.53
C GLU A 105 5.20 11.75 -9.10
N MET A 106 5.95 11.87 -8.00
CA MET A 106 6.48 13.16 -7.52
C MET A 106 7.60 13.69 -8.41
N PHE A 107 8.58 12.84 -8.74
CA PHE A 107 9.76 13.30 -9.48
C PHE A 107 9.58 13.25 -10.98
N LYS A 108 8.61 12.49 -11.49
CA LYS A 108 8.34 12.21 -12.91
C LYS A 108 9.63 12.22 -13.73
N PRO A 109 10.63 11.38 -13.38
CA PRO A 109 11.99 11.52 -13.89
C PRO A 109 11.97 11.62 -15.42
N LYS A 110 12.31 12.80 -15.94
CA LYS A 110 12.30 13.06 -17.38
C LYS A 110 13.49 12.35 -18.02
N GLY A 111 13.23 11.24 -18.73
CA GLY A 111 14.13 10.78 -19.79
C GLY A 111 14.66 9.35 -19.67
N ARG A 112 15.23 8.90 -20.80
CA ARG A 112 15.71 7.55 -21.21
C ARG A 112 16.67 6.80 -20.26
N ARG A 113 17.00 7.35 -19.08
CA ARG A 113 17.86 6.67 -18.09
C ARG A 113 17.22 5.35 -17.68
N TRP A 114 18.06 4.32 -17.51
CA TRP A 114 17.58 2.96 -17.23
C TRP A 114 16.71 2.92 -15.96
N THR A 115 17.12 3.61 -14.90
CA THR A 115 16.36 3.71 -13.64
C THR A 115 14.97 4.31 -13.83
N GLY A 116 14.85 5.41 -14.59
CA GLY A 116 13.57 6.01 -14.94
C GLY A 116 12.66 5.06 -15.74
N ARG A 117 13.23 4.25 -16.64
CA ARG A 117 12.49 3.21 -17.38
C ARG A 117 12.01 2.07 -16.47
N GLN A 118 12.81 1.65 -15.50
CA GLN A 118 12.39 0.61 -14.55
C GLN A 118 11.27 1.11 -13.64
N LEU A 119 11.38 2.34 -13.12
CA LEU A 119 10.32 2.95 -12.30
C LEU A 119 9.03 3.15 -13.10
N LEU A 120 9.13 3.54 -14.38
CA LEU A 120 7.95 3.62 -15.26
C LEU A 120 7.30 2.24 -15.44
N LYS A 121 8.08 1.20 -15.74
CA LYS A 121 7.55 -0.17 -15.86
C LYS A 121 6.90 -0.66 -14.56
N PHE A 122 7.54 -0.34 -13.43
CA PHE A 122 7.02 -0.69 -12.12
C PHE A 122 5.70 0.02 -11.83
N ASN A 123 5.64 1.33 -12.06
CA ASN A 123 4.42 2.12 -11.94
C ASN A 123 3.31 1.58 -12.84
N ASP A 124 3.61 1.26 -14.11
CA ASP A 124 2.64 0.69 -15.03
C ASP A 124 2.14 -0.69 -14.57
N LEU A 125 3.01 -1.54 -14.02
CA LEU A 125 2.64 -2.83 -13.46
C LEU A 125 1.72 -2.66 -12.24
N HIS A 126 2.13 -1.81 -11.29
CA HIS A 126 1.37 -1.49 -10.08
C HIS A 126 -0.03 -0.95 -10.43
N MET A 127 -0.11 0.05 -11.31
CA MET A 127 -1.39 0.63 -11.72
C MET A 127 -2.28 -0.37 -12.49
N ARG A 128 -1.71 -1.29 -13.27
CA ARG A 128 -2.49 -2.37 -13.92
C ARG A 128 -3.04 -3.37 -12.91
N ASN A 129 -2.25 -3.68 -11.88
CA ASN A 129 -2.65 -4.56 -10.79
C ASN A 129 -3.81 -3.95 -9.99
N HIS A 130 -3.65 -2.69 -9.56
CA HIS A 130 -4.64 -1.91 -8.82
C HIS A 130 -6.04 -1.93 -9.46
N VAL A 131 -6.10 -1.74 -10.78
CA VAL A 131 -7.36 -1.69 -11.52
C VAL A 131 -7.84 -3.06 -12.03
N PHE A 132 -7.12 -4.15 -11.76
CA PHE A 132 -7.37 -5.45 -12.39
C PHE A 132 -8.78 -5.98 -12.08
N LEU A 133 -9.13 -6.11 -10.80
CA LEU A 133 -10.46 -6.62 -10.41
C LEU A 133 -11.56 -5.60 -10.71
N ILE A 134 -11.27 -4.31 -10.55
CA ILE A 134 -12.22 -3.24 -10.91
C ILE A 134 -12.62 -3.37 -12.38
N ARG A 135 -11.66 -3.44 -13.30
CA ARG A 135 -11.95 -3.57 -14.74
C ARG A 135 -12.61 -4.89 -15.12
N LYS A 136 -12.31 -5.96 -14.38
CA LYS A 136 -12.85 -7.31 -14.66
C LYS A 136 -14.29 -7.48 -14.17
N PHE A 137 -14.65 -6.90 -13.04
CA PHE A 137 -15.91 -7.19 -12.36
C PHE A 137 -16.84 -5.98 -12.16
N PHE A 138 -16.34 -4.75 -12.34
CA PHE A 138 -17.09 -3.53 -12.08
C PHE A 138 -17.16 -2.65 -13.34
N ARG A 139 -18.26 -1.92 -13.51
CA ARG A 139 -18.47 -0.97 -14.63
C ARG A 139 -17.99 0.46 -14.32
N GLY A 140 -17.21 0.63 -13.26
CA GLY A 140 -16.71 1.90 -12.75
C GLY A 140 -15.97 1.68 -11.43
N ASP A 141 -15.36 2.75 -10.90
CA ASP A 141 -14.73 2.67 -9.58
C ASP A 141 -15.82 2.60 -8.50
N ILE A 142 -15.49 1.94 -7.39
CA ILE A 142 -16.37 1.86 -6.24
C ILE A 142 -16.29 3.15 -5.41
N SER A 143 -17.26 3.37 -4.52
CA SER A 143 -17.21 4.57 -3.67
C SER A 143 -16.02 4.50 -2.70
N SER A 144 -15.32 5.63 -2.52
CA SER A 144 -14.21 5.74 -1.57
C SER A 144 -14.62 5.45 -0.12
N ARG A 145 -15.89 5.68 0.22
CA ARG A 145 -16.47 5.37 1.54
C ARG A 145 -16.60 3.86 1.74
N PHE A 146 -17.09 3.14 0.73
CA PHE A 146 -17.16 1.68 0.77
C PHE A 146 -15.76 1.08 0.90
N GLY A 147 -14.81 1.56 0.11
CA GLY A 147 -13.40 1.17 0.24
C GLY A 147 -12.90 1.33 1.68
N LEU A 148 -13.06 2.51 2.27
CA LEU A 148 -12.66 2.79 3.66
C LEU A 148 -13.34 1.88 4.69
N VAL A 149 -14.60 1.49 4.50
CA VAL A 149 -15.26 0.53 5.39
C VAL A 149 -14.61 -0.85 5.29
N VAL A 150 -14.42 -1.37 4.07
CA VAL A 150 -13.75 -2.66 3.86
C VAL A 150 -12.37 -2.66 4.51
N GLN A 151 -11.66 -1.54 4.40
CA GLN A 151 -10.35 -1.38 4.98
C GLN A 151 -10.32 -1.43 6.49
N VAL A 152 -11.20 -0.69 7.16
CA VAL A 152 -11.28 -0.67 8.62
C VAL A 152 -11.62 -2.07 9.13
N LEU A 153 -12.47 -2.81 8.41
CA LEU A 153 -12.78 -4.20 8.75
C LEU A 153 -11.55 -5.11 8.59
N VAL A 154 -10.85 -5.06 7.45
CA VAL A 154 -9.63 -5.84 7.22
C VAL A 154 -8.56 -5.49 8.24
N LEU A 155 -8.32 -4.20 8.47
CA LEU A 155 -7.36 -3.71 9.46
C LEU A 155 -7.71 -4.19 10.87
N GLY A 156 -8.97 -4.08 11.28
CA GLY A 156 -9.44 -4.56 12.57
C GLY A 156 -9.23 -6.05 12.77
N LEU A 157 -9.46 -6.86 11.72
CA LEU A 157 -9.19 -8.30 11.75
C LEU A 157 -7.70 -8.61 11.87
N VAL A 158 -6.84 -7.92 11.12
CA VAL A 158 -5.38 -8.11 11.16
C VAL A 158 -4.80 -7.67 12.50
N VAL A 159 -5.19 -6.50 13.01
CA VAL A 159 -4.73 -6.00 14.31
C VAL A 159 -5.20 -6.92 15.44
N ARG A 160 -6.44 -7.42 15.38
CA ARG A 160 -6.95 -8.41 16.35
C ARG A 160 -6.14 -9.71 16.33
N TRP A 161 -5.58 -10.11 15.20
CA TRP A 161 -4.71 -11.29 15.14
C TRP A 161 -3.37 -11.03 15.80
N LEU A 162 -2.83 -9.82 15.64
CA LEU A 162 -1.51 -9.46 16.15
C LEU A 162 -1.48 -9.23 17.67
N LEU A 163 -2.62 -8.90 18.27
CA LEU A 163 -2.79 -8.70 19.72
C LEU A 163 -3.18 -10.01 20.43
#